data_AF-A0A2N5ZN76-F1
#
_entry.id   AF-A0A2N5ZN76-F1
#
_cell.length_a   1.000
_cell.length_b   1.000
_cell.length_c   1.000
_cell.angle_alpha   90.00
_cell.angle_beta   90.00
_cell.angle_gamma   90.00
#
_symmetry.space_group_name_H-M   'P 1'
#
loop_
_entity.id
_entity.type
_entity.pdbx_description
1 polymer ?
#
loop_
_entity_poly.entity_id
_entity_poly.type
_entity_poly.pdbx_seq_one_letter_code
_entity_poly.pdbx_strand_id
1 'polypeptide(L)'
;MKSLIKIALILTVFIMASCAQNASQKQEIAKSTISQSTIDKVVANIMDESPDVDKARLERGVKQTANLWFPENGTEEEFTEFCKTNFITNSEARKVAYNKIARNFEILYGHFNKVSLELLEPLHLTGYGDITPVDQMFGAYSAGAHLQSDFYKNKIAYIITLNFPEYSLAEKNELGAKWNREEWAYARLGDYFTARVPASLKMKYSETETAADIYIADYNIFAGQLFSEAGEKLFPEGLKLLSHWNIRDEIKSNYADKEHGLDKQRTLYRVMKRIV
;
A
#
# COMPACT_ATOMS: atom_id res chain seq x y z
N MET A 1 -49.67 -28.59 19.54
CA MET A 1 -48.88 -28.89 18.32
C MET A 1 -48.97 -27.81 17.24
N LYS A 2 -50.16 -27.41 16.74
CA LYS A 2 -50.28 -26.42 15.65
C LYS A 2 -49.69 -25.02 15.96
N SER A 3 -49.67 -24.59 17.22
CA SER A 3 -49.04 -23.32 17.66
C SER A 3 -47.51 -23.38 17.67
N LEU A 4 -46.93 -24.49 18.16
CA LEU A 4 -45.48 -24.72 18.20
C LEU A 4 -44.86 -24.81 16.79
N ILE A 5 -45.59 -25.39 15.83
CA ILE A 5 -45.17 -25.47 14.42
C ILE A 5 -45.11 -24.08 13.79
N LYS A 6 -46.04 -23.17 14.12
CA LYS A 6 -46.03 -21.78 13.62
C LYS A 6 -44.87 -20.96 14.18
N ILE A 7 -44.54 -21.15 15.45
CA ILE A 7 -43.39 -20.48 16.10
C ILE A 7 -42.07 -20.99 15.51
N ALA A 8 -41.94 -22.30 15.29
CA ALA A 8 -40.77 -22.90 14.66
C ALA A 8 -40.57 -22.40 13.22
N LEU A 9 -41.65 -22.22 12.45
CA LEU A 9 -41.61 -21.69 11.08
C LEU A 9 -41.20 -20.21 11.02
N ILE A 10 -41.65 -19.39 11.98
CA ILE A 10 -41.30 -17.96 12.03
C ILE A 10 -39.82 -17.78 12.43
N LEU A 11 -39.31 -18.63 13.33
CA LEU A 11 -37.89 -18.59 13.71
C LEU A 11 -36.96 -19.01 12.56
N THR A 12 -37.37 -19.97 11.72
CA THR A 12 -36.55 -20.41 10.57
C THR A 12 -36.50 -19.35 9.47
N VAL A 13 -37.57 -18.57 9.27
CA VAL A 13 -37.58 -17.45 8.30
C VAL A 13 -36.66 -16.31 8.75
N PHE A 14 -36.57 -16.02 10.06
CA PHE A 14 -35.64 -15.00 10.58
C PHE A 14 -34.16 -15.40 10.45
N ILE A 15 -33.83 -16.68 10.63
CA ILE A 15 -32.45 -17.18 10.48
C ILE A 15 -32.03 -17.14 9.00
N MET A 16 -32.92 -17.49 8.06
CA MET A 16 -32.61 -17.42 6.63
C MET A 16 -32.52 -15.99 6.08
N ALA A 17 -33.25 -15.02 6.66
CA ALA A 17 -33.12 -13.61 6.30
C ALA A 17 -31.77 -13.01 6.76
N SER A 18 -31.24 -13.46 7.90
CA SER A 18 -29.94 -12.99 8.40
C SER A 18 -28.75 -13.58 7.62
N CYS A 19 -28.87 -14.80 7.09
CA CYS A 19 -27.85 -15.38 6.21
C CYS A 19 -27.82 -14.75 4.80
N ALA A 20 -28.94 -14.22 4.33
CA ALA A 20 -29.02 -13.58 3.01
C ALA A 20 -28.42 -12.16 2.97
N GLN A 21 -28.22 -11.48 4.11
CA GLN A 21 -27.58 -10.16 4.17
C GLN A 21 -26.06 -10.22 4.04
N ASN A 22 -25.44 -11.41 4.10
CA ASN A 22 -24.02 -11.62 3.80
C ASN A 22 -23.76 -11.98 2.33
N ALA A 23 -24.77 -11.89 1.46
CA ALA A 23 -24.51 -11.79 0.04
C ALA A 23 -23.71 -10.49 -0.18
N SER A 24 -22.42 -10.64 -0.49
CA SER A 24 -21.53 -9.59 -0.97
C SER A 24 -22.31 -8.61 -1.84
N GLN A 25 -22.73 -7.49 -1.25
CA GLN A 25 -23.08 -6.33 -2.05
C GLN A 25 -21.79 -6.03 -2.79
N LYS A 26 -21.81 -6.26 -4.10
CA LYS A 26 -20.85 -5.68 -5.03
C LYS A 26 -20.95 -4.18 -4.76
N GLN A 27 -20.11 -3.68 -3.87
CA GLN A 27 -20.07 -2.29 -3.51
C GLN A 27 -19.66 -1.60 -4.80
N GLU A 28 -20.63 -0.95 -5.43
CA GLU A 28 -20.38 -0.21 -6.66
C GLU A 28 -19.24 0.76 -6.34
N ILE A 29 -18.14 0.66 -7.08
CA ILE A 29 -16.96 1.48 -6.81
C ILE A 29 -17.42 2.91 -7.03
N ALA A 30 -17.51 3.69 -5.95
CA ALA A 30 -17.87 5.09 -6.00
C ALA A 30 -16.96 5.79 -7.03
N LYS A 31 -17.53 6.70 -7.80
CA LYS A 31 -16.82 7.47 -8.82
C LYS A 31 -17.13 8.94 -8.62
N SER A 32 -16.27 9.78 -9.16
CA SER A 32 -16.54 11.20 -9.24
C SER A 32 -17.80 11.47 -10.06
N THR A 33 -18.57 12.47 -9.61
CA THR A 33 -19.75 12.99 -10.31
C THR A 33 -19.51 14.36 -10.92
N ILE A 34 -18.28 14.89 -10.87
CA ILE A 34 -17.95 16.20 -11.43
C ILE A 34 -17.97 16.13 -12.95
N SER A 35 -18.83 16.93 -13.57
CA SER A 35 -18.97 17.01 -15.02
C SER A 35 -17.82 17.75 -15.70
N GLN A 36 -17.55 17.41 -16.97
CA GLN A 36 -16.56 18.13 -17.78
C GLN A 36 -16.91 19.62 -17.94
N SER A 37 -18.20 19.95 -18.08
CA SER A 37 -18.67 21.33 -18.11
C SER A 37 -18.27 22.11 -16.86
N THR A 38 -18.33 21.48 -15.68
CA THR A 38 -17.93 22.12 -14.42
C THR A 38 -16.42 22.32 -14.35
N ILE A 39 -15.62 21.35 -14.80
CA ILE A 39 -14.17 21.49 -14.94
C ILE A 39 -13.81 22.68 -15.84
N ASP A 40 -14.41 22.75 -17.04
CA ASP A 40 -14.11 23.80 -18.02
C ASP A 40 -14.47 25.20 -17.49
N LYS A 41 -15.61 25.32 -16.79
CA LYS A 41 -16.02 26.57 -16.13
C LYS A 41 -15.06 27.00 -15.02
N VAL A 42 -14.61 26.06 -14.18
CA VAL A 42 -13.65 26.36 -13.11
C VAL A 42 -12.33 26.87 -13.68
N VAL A 43 -11.81 26.19 -14.72
CA VAL A 43 -10.57 26.61 -15.39
C VAL A 43 -10.73 28.00 -15.99
N ALA A 44 -11.83 28.26 -16.71
CA ALA A 44 -12.10 29.57 -17.30
C ALA A 44 -12.15 30.68 -16.24
N ASN A 45 -12.90 30.47 -15.15
CA ASN A 45 -13.01 31.45 -14.07
C ASN A 45 -11.66 31.78 -13.42
N ILE A 46 -10.82 30.78 -13.16
CA ILE A 46 -9.51 31.01 -12.54
C ILE A 46 -8.57 31.71 -13.54
N MET A 47 -8.63 31.38 -14.83
CA MET A 47 -7.85 32.06 -15.87
C MET A 47 -8.28 33.53 -16.03
N ASP A 48 -9.57 33.83 -15.92
CA ASP A 48 -10.09 35.20 -16.00
C ASP A 48 -9.63 36.05 -14.80
N GLU A 49 -9.62 35.45 -13.60
CA GLU A 49 -9.15 36.11 -12.36
C GLU A 49 -7.60 36.17 -12.27
N SER A 50 -6.88 35.31 -12.98
CA SER A 50 -5.41 35.22 -12.93
C SER A 50 -4.80 34.78 -14.28
N PRO A 51 -4.72 35.68 -15.28
CA PRO A 51 -4.34 35.33 -16.65
C PRO A 51 -2.90 34.80 -16.83
N ASP A 52 -2.00 35.15 -15.90
CA ASP A 52 -0.58 34.80 -15.97
C ASP A 52 -0.27 33.38 -15.45
N VAL A 53 -1.26 32.65 -14.94
CA VAL A 53 -1.04 31.30 -14.43
C VAL A 53 -0.80 30.33 -15.59
N ASP A 54 0.06 29.33 -15.34
CA ASP A 54 0.23 28.21 -16.27
C ASP A 54 -1.10 27.45 -16.43
N LYS A 55 -1.74 27.66 -17.58
CA LYS A 55 -3.01 27.03 -17.96
C LYS A 55 -2.92 25.51 -17.97
N ALA A 56 -1.83 24.93 -18.46
CA ALA A 56 -1.68 23.47 -18.54
C ALA A 56 -1.62 22.85 -17.13
N ARG A 57 -0.95 23.53 -16.19
CA ARG A 57 -0.95 23.13 -14.77
C ARG A 57 -2.35 23.21 -14.17
N LEU A 58 -3.05 24.33 -14.39
CA LEU A 58 -4.40 24.55 -13.87
C LEU A 58 -5.36 23.45 -14.36
N GLU A 59 -5.42 23.24 -15.67
CA GLU A 59 -6.28 22.21 -16.28
C GLU A 59 -5.99 20.83 -15.70
N ARG A 60 -4.71 20.47 -15.56
CA ARG A 60 -4.31 19.19 -15.01
C ARG A 60 -4.71 19.04 -13.55
N GLY A 61 -4.46 20.06 -12.73
CA GLY A 61 -4.79 20.06 -11.31
C GLY A 61 -6.30 19.93 -11.08
N VAL A 62 -7.10 20.78 -11.72
CA VAL A 62 -8.57 20.75 -11.62
C VAL A 62 -9.11 19.40 -12.09
N LYS A 63 -8.60 18.86 -13.20
CA LYS A 63 -9.03 17.54 -13.72
C LYS A 63 -8.69 16.41 -12.76
N GLN A 64 -7.48 16.37 -12.20
CA GLN A 64 -7.10 15.32 -11.24
C GLN A 64 -7.93 15.42 -9.96
N THR A 65 -8.13 16.62 -9.43
CA THR A 65 -9.00 16.86 -8.27
C THR A 65 -10.42 16.40 -8.57
N ALA A 66 -10.99 16.76 -9.72
CA ALA A 66 -12.32 16.35 -10.15
C ALA A 66 -12.45 14.83 -10.20
N ASN A 67 -11.49 14.12 -10.82
CA ASN A 67 -11.50 12.65 -10.93
C ASN A 67 -11.54 11.94 -9.56
N LEU A 68 -11.03 12.59 -8.51
CA LEU A 68 -10.97 12.05 -7.15
C LEU A 68 -12.02 12.66 -6.21
N TRP A 69 -12.90 13.52 -6.73
CA TRP A 69 -13.97 14.18 -5.98
C TRP A 69 -15.25 13.35 -6.01
N PHE A 70 -15.42 12.47 -5.03
CA PHE A 70 -16.57 11.58 -4.97
C PHE A 70 -17.74 12.24 -4.21
N PRO A 71 -18.99 11.76 -4.38
CA PRO A 71 -20.17 12.36 -3.75
C PRO A 71 -20.06 12.56 -2.23
N GLU A 72 -19.39 11.64 -1.51
CA GLU A 72 -19.18 11.78 -0.07
C GLU A 72 -18.28 12.96 0.32
N ASN A 73 -17.62 13.57 -0.65
CA ASN A 73 -16.77 14.73 -0.45
C ASN A 73 -17.44 16.03 -0.91
N GLY A 74 -18.65 16.02 -1.43
CA GLY A 74 -19.42 17.24 -1.67
C GLY A 74 -19.87 17.43 -3.12
N THR A 75 -20.63 18.49 -3.34
CA THR A 75 -21.31 18.77 -4.60
C THR A 75 -20.39 19.41 -5.65
N GLU A 76 -20.91 19.62 -6.87
CA GLU A 76 -20.19 20.35 -7.92
C GLU A 76 -19.94 21.82 -7.54
N GLU A 77 -20.86 22.43 -6.79
CA GLU A 77 -20.71 23.80 -6.28
C GLU A 77 -19.58 23.88 -5.24
N GLU A 78 -19.53 22.91 -4.32
CA GLU A 78 -18.45 22.83 -3.33
C GLU A 78 -17.09 22.55 -3.98
N PHE A 79 -17.05 21.72 -5.04
CA PHE A 79 -15.85 21.51 -5.85
C PHE A 79 -15.39 22.80 -6.53
N THR A 80 -16.32 23.54 -7.12
CA THR A 80 -16.06 24.81 -7.81
C THR A 80 -15.45 25.82 -6.84
N GLU A 81 -16.11 26.03 -5.70
CA GLU A 81 -15.63 26.96 -4.67
C GLU A 81 -14.25 26.52 -4.14
N PHE A 82 -14.09 25.23 -3.85
CA PHE A 82 -12.82 24.69 -3.37
C PHE A 82 -11.67 25.01 -4.33
N CYS A 83 -11.86 24.79 -5.63
CA CYS A 83 -10.83 25.07 -6.63
C CYS A 83 -10.48 26.57 -6.70
N LYS A 84 -11.50 27.44 -6.70
CA LYS A 84 -11.30 28.89 -6.70
C LYS A 84 -10.54 29.37 -5.47
N THR A 85 -10.90 28.88 -4.29
CA THR A 85 -10.25 29.30 -3.04
C THR A 85 -8.82 28.76 -2.91
N ASN A 86 -8.56 27.53 -3.35
CA ASN A 86 -7.33 26.79 -3.00
C ASN A 86 -6.31 26.66 -4.13
N PHE A 87 -6.61 27.13 -5.35
CA PHE A 87 -5.61 27.15 -6.41
C PHE A 87 -4.57 28.25 -6.15
N ILE A 88 -3.32 27.83 -6.01
CA ILE A 88 -2.19 28.71 -5.71
C ILE A 88 -1.60 29.23 -7.01
N THR A 89 -1.81 30.51 -7.27
CA THR A 89 -1.36 31.20 -8.49
C THR A 89 0.11 31.64 -8.41
N ASN A 90 0.54 32.11 -7.23
CA ASN A 90 1.91 32.57 -6.97
C ASN A 90 2.90 31.40 -6.75
N SER A 91 4.03 31.40 -7.45
CA SER A 91 5.04 30.34 -7.38
C SER A 91 5.69 30.20 -5.99
N GLU A 92 6.01 31.31 -5.33
CA GLU A 92 6.61 31.31 -3.98
C GLU A 92 5.63 30.80 -2.93
N ALA A 93 4.36 31.20 -3.01
CA ALA A 93 3.30 30.67 -2.15
C ALA A 93 3.13 29.16 -2.35
N ARG A 94 3.22 28.68 -3.60
CA ARG A 94 3.14 27.25 -3.93
C ARG A 94 4.32 26.49 -3.32
N LYS A 95 5.53 27.06 -3.38
CA LYS A 95 6.72 26.49 -2.72
C LYS A 95 6.59 26.42 -1.21
N VAL A 96 6.03 27.46 -0.58
CA VAL A 96 5.74 27.46 0.86
C VAL A 96 4.73 26.37 1.22
N ALA A 97 3.67 26.21 0.42
CA ALA A 97 2.68 25.16 0.61
C ALA A 97 3.32 23.76 0.49
N TYR A 98 4.15 23.55 -0.54
CA TYR A 98 4.91 22.31 -0.71
C TYR A 98 5.75 21.99 0.52
N ASN A 99 6.55 22.93 1.01
CA ASN A 99 7.43 22.69 2.17
C ASN A 99 6.66 22.32 3.44
N LYS A 100 5.49 22.93 3.66
CA LYS A 100 4.59 22.58 4.77
C LYS A 100 4.03 21.17 4.62
N ILE A 101 3.61 20.79 3.40
CA ILE A 101 3.10 19.45 3.11
C ILE A 101 4.20 18.41 3.27
N ALA A 102 5.38 18.63 2.68
CA ALA A 102 6.53 17.75 2.76
C ALA A 102 6.95 17.49 4.22
N ARG A 103 7.04 18.54 5.05
CA ARG A 103 7.30 18.40 6.49
C ARG A 103 6.28 17.49 7.18
N ASN A 104 4.99 17.69 6.91
CA ASN A 104 3.94 16.91 7.57
C ASN A 104 3.90 15.47 7.06
N PHE A 105 4.22 15.24 5.78
CA PHE A 105 4.38 13.89 5.23
C PHE A 105 5.55 13.17 5.92
N GLU A 106 6.70 13.83 6.07
CA GLU A 106 7.86 13.25 6.78
C GLU A 106 7.48 12.80 8.20
N ILE A 107 6.76 13.64 8.95
CA ILE A 107 6.29 13.32 10.31
C ILE A 107 5.40 12.08 10.27
N LEU A 108 4.36 12.10 9.43
CA LEU A 108 3.37 11.03 9.39
C LEU A 108 3.99 9.70 8.95
N TYR A 109 4.64 9.68 7.79
CA TYR A 109 5.23 8.47 7.25
C TYR A 109 6.42 7.97 8.09
N GLY A 110 7.23 8.87 8.63
CA GLY A 110 8.31 8.51 9.55
C GLY A 110 7.79 7.83 10.82
N HIS A 111 6.75 8.37 11.44
CA HIS A 111 6.14 7.77 12.64
C HIS A 111 5.38 6.48 12.33
N PHE A 112 4.65 6.39 11.23
CA PHE A 112 4.02 5.13 10.84
C PHE A 112 5.06 4.03 10.56
N ASN A 113 6.15 4.37 9.87
CA ASN A 113 7.25 3.44 9.66
C ASN A 113 7.86 2.98 10.99
N LYS A 114 8.09 3.92 11.93
CA LYS A 114 8.60 3.57 13.26
C LYS A 114 7.67 2.61 14.00
N VAL A 115 6.37 2.89 14.03
CA VAL A 115 5.37 2.01 14.65
C VAL A 115 5.42 0.63 14.01
N SER A 116 5.44 0.55 12.67
CA SER A 116 5.54 -0.73 11.97
C SER A 116 6.81 -1.49 12.33
N LEU A 117 7.97 -0.83 12.34
CA LEU A 117 9.23 -1.47 12.72
C LEU A 117 9.19 -2.05 14.14
N GLU A 118 8.74 -1.25 15.11
CA GLU A 118 8.68 -1.68 16.52
C GLU A 118 7.67 -2.82 16.74
N LEU A 119 6.52 -2.80 16.05
CA LEU A 119 5.53 -3.89 16.14
C LEU A 119 6.01 -5.19 15.47
N LEU A 120 6.92 -5.11 14.50
CA LEU A 120 7.48 -6.26 13.79
C LEU A 120 8.68 -6.89 14.50
N GLU A 121 9.23 -6.26 15.54
CA GLU A 121 10.41 -6.78 16.25
C GLU A 121 10.24 -8.21 16.74
N PRO A 122 9.11 -8.64 17.35
CA PRO A 122 8.94 -10.02 17.78
C PRO A 122 8.93 -11.04 16.63
N LEU A 123 8.58 -10.60 15.41
CA LEU A 123 8.60 -11.45 14.22
C LEU A 123 9.98 -11.51 13.54
N HIS A 124 10.76 -10.43 13.63
CA HIS A 124 12.00 -10.28 12.87
C HIS A 124 13.28 -10.50 13.71
N LEU A 125 13.21 -10.33 15.02
CA LEU A 125 14.39 -10.37 15.89
C LEU A 125 14.37 -11.57 16.83
N THR A 126 15.55 -12.15 17.04
CA THR A 126 15.75 -13.13 18.11
C THR A 126 15.75 -12.44 19.47
N GLY A 127 15.12 -13.06 20.48
CA GLY A 127 15.12 -12.55 21.85
C GLY A 127 13.74 -12.27 22.43
N TYR A 128 12.69 -12.32 21.59
CA TYR A 128 11.29 -12.16 21.99
C TYR A 128 10.58 -13.47 22.37
N GLY A 129 11.28 -14.61 22.27
CA GLY A 129 10.71 -15.94 22.49
C GLY A 129 10.15 -16.55 21.21
N ASP A 130 9.30 -17.57 21.35
CA ASP A 130 8.59 -18.16 20.22
C ASP A 130 7.50 -17.19 19.73
N ILE A 131 7.37 -17.05 18.40
CA ILE A 131 6.33 -16.22 17.79
C ILE A 131 4.94 -16.71 18.23
N THR A 132 4.13 -15.80 18.75
CA THR A 132 2.75 -16.08 19.17
C THR A 132 1.75 -15.52 18.16
N PRO A 133 0.47 -15.98 18.19
CA PRO A 133 -0.58 -15.38 17.37
C PRO A 133 -0.77 -13.87 17.61
N VAL A 134 -0.45 -13.36 18.81
CA VAL A 134 -0.54 -11.93 19.12
C VAL A 134 0.51 -11.15 18.36
N ASP A 135 1.75 -11.66 18.28
CA ASP A 135 2.83 -11.03 17.51
C ASP A 135 2.45 -10.95 16.03
N GLN A 136 1.81 -12.00 15.50
CA GLN A 136 1.32 -12.02 14.12
C GLN A 136 0.22 -10.97 13.89
N MET A 137 -0.72 -10.83 14.83
CA MET A 137 -1.77 -9.80 14.76
C MET A 137 -1.19 -8.38 14.75
N PHE A 138 -0.17 -8.12 15.56
CA PHE A 138 0.49 -6.81 15.59
C PHE A 138 1.41 -6.57 14.40
N GLY A 139 2.08 -7.59 13.89
CA GLY A 139 2.84 -7.50 12.64
C GLY A 139 1.96 -7.23 11.42
N ALA A 140 0.72 -7.74 11.42
CA ALA A 140 -0.27 -7.51 10.38
C ALA A 140 -0.94 -6.12 10.46
N TYR A 141 -0.74 -5.37 11.54
CA TYR A 141 -1.42 -4.10 11.76
C TYR A 141 -0.77 -2.95 10.97
N SER A 142 -1.57 -2.31 10.10
CA SER A 142 -1.14 -1.12 9.35
C SER A 142 -1.69 0.17 9.95
N ALA A 143 -0.89 0.84 10.79
CA ALA A 143 -1.27 2.09 11.45
C ALA A 143 -1.65 3.22 10.47
N GLY A 144 -1.08 3.22 9.26
CA GLY A 144 -1.32 4.21 8.22
C GLY A 144 -2.44 3.86 7.24
N ALA A 145 -3.15 2.74 7.40
CA ALA A 145 -4.09 2.22 6.40
C ALA A 145 -5.17 3.24 5.99
N HIS A 146 -5.65 4.04 6.93
CA HIS A 146 -6.72 5.02 6.71
C HIS A 146 -6.23 6.39 6.23
N LEU A 147 -4.91 6.66 6.27
CA LEU A 147 -4.36 8.00 6.09
C LEU A 147 -4.87 8.72 4.84
N GLN A 148 -4.80 8.05 3.68
CA GLN A 148 -5.27 8.64 2.42
C GLN A 148 -6.80 8.88 2.43
N SER A 149 -7.58 7.96 3.01
CA SER A 149 -9.03 8.13 3.12
C SER A 149 -9.37 9.36 3.95
N ASP A 150 -8.62 9.60 5.03
CA ASP A 150 -8.82 10.78 5.88
C ASP A 150 -8.35 12.07 5.21
N PHE A 151 -7.29 12.01 4.41
CA PHE A 151 -6.83 13.13 3.58
C PHE A 151 -7.82 13.55 2.49
N TYR A 152 -8.62 12.61 1.98
CA TYR A 152 -9.75 12.96 1.12
C TYR A 152 -10.89 13.63 1.91
N LYS A 153 -11.25 13.07 3.08
CA LYS A 153 -12.32 13.63 3.94
C LYS A 153 -12.01 15.05 4.41
N ASN A 154 -10.79 15.30 4.85
CA ASN A 154 -10.36 16.61 5.36
C ASN A 154 -9.81 17.55 4.27
N LYS A 155 -9.91 17.16 3.00
CA LYS A 155 -9.55 17.95 1.81
C LYS A 155 -8.05 18.19 1.56
N ILE A 156 -7.14 17.65 2.36
CA ILE A 156 -5.69 17.78 2.14
C ILE A 156 -5.29 17.18 0.78
N ALA A 157 -5.85 16.03 0.41
CA ALA A 157 -5.57 15.39 -0.87
C ALA A 157 -5.94 16.29 -2.07
N TYR A 158 -6.98 17.11 -1.92
CA TYR A 158 -7.43 18.01 -2.99
C TYR A 158 -6.57 19.26 -3.10
N ILE A 159 -6.05 19.79 -1.99
CA ILE A 159 -5.02 20.85 -2.05
C ILE A 159 -3.83 20.35 -2.85
N ILE A 160 -3.43 19.09 -2.63
CA ILE A 160 -2.28 18.49 -3.29
C ILE A 160 -2.55 18.29 -4.79
N THR A 161 -3.61 17.57 -5.15
CA THR A 161 -3.91 17.27 -6.55
C THR A 161 -4.19 18.53 -7.39
N LEU A 162 -4.78 19.56 -6.79
CA LEU A 162 -5.07 20.83 -7.46
C LEU A 162 -3.79 21.62 -7.78
N ASN A 163 -2.80 21.58 -6.88
CA ASN A 163 -1.63 22.47 -6.95
C ASN A 163 -0.34 21.77 -7.42
N PHE A 164 -0.26 20.46 -7.25
CA PHE A 164 0.89 19.61 -7.57
C PHE A 164 0.41 18.38 -8.34
N PRO A 165 -0.02 18.56 -9.60
CA PRO A 165 -0.66 17.47 -10.33
C PRO A 165 0.30 16.32 -10.68
N GLU A 166 -0.26 15.13 -10.89
CA GLU A 166 0.48 13.93 -11.29
C GLU A 166 0.99 13.99 -12.73
N TYR A 167 2.06 13.23 -12.98
CA TYR A 167 2.59 13.00 -14.32
C TYR A 167 2.70 11.50 -14.54
N SER A 168 2.25 11.06 -15.72
CA SER A 168 2.42 9.68 -16.16
C SER A 168 3.91 9.35 -16.32
N LEU A 169 4.23 8.05 -16.31
CA LEU A 169 5.61 7.60 -16.53
C LEU A 169 6.18 8.09 -17.87
N ALA A 170 5.36 8.09 -18.92
CA ALA A 170 5.77 8.57 -20.24
C ALA A 170 6.15 10.06 -20.20
N GLU A 171 5.32 10.90 -19.56
CA GLU A 171 5.60 12.32 -19.39
C GLU A 171 6.84 12.56 -18.53
N LYS A 172 7.04 11.78 -17.46
CA LYS A 172 8.26 11.88 -16.63
C LYS A 172 9.52 11.53 -17.41
N ASN A 173 9.46 10.55 -18.31
CA ASN A 173 10.59 10.20 -19.17
C ASN A 173 10.92 11.31 -20.18
N GLU A 174 9.90 12.00 -20.71
CA GLU A 174 10.08 13.07 -21.68
C GLU A 174 10.51 14.40 -21.03
N LEU A 175 9.85 14.79 -19.93
CA LEU A 175 9.99 16.10 -19.31
C LEU A 175 11.02 16.10 -18.18
N GLY A 176 11.20 14.98 -17.49
CA GLY A 176 11.97 14.89 -16.25
C GLY A 176 13.46 15.22 -16.40
N ALA A 177 14.03 15.06 -17.60
CA ALA A 177 15.40 15.48 -17.90
C ALA A 177 15.59 17.01 -17.85
N LYS A 178 14.50 17.78 -18.01
CA LYS A 178 14.50 19.25 -17.97
C LYS A 178 14.12 19.79 -16.58
N TRP A 179 13.60 18.93 -15.71
CA TRP A 179 13.14 19.35 -14.39
C TRP A 179 14.27 19.55 -13.42
N ASN A 180 14.19 20.63 -12.67
CA ASN A 180 15.01 20.84 -11.49
C ASN A 180 14.50 19.99 -10.29
N ARG A 181 15.24 20.03 -9.18
CA ARG A 181 14.88 19.26 -7.97
C ARG A 181 13.49 19.61 -7.42
N GLU A 182 13.08 20.87 -7.51
CA GLU A 182 11.80 21.34 -7.00
C GLU A 182 10.64 20.83 -7.87
N GLU A 183 10.80 20.83 -9.20
CA GLU A 183 9.79 20.30 -10.13
C GLU A 183 9.62 18.78 -9.96
N TRP A 184 10.72 18.04 -9.77
CA TRP A 184 10.67 16.63 -9.42
C TRP A 184 9.93 16.37 -8.11
N ALA A 185 10.17 17.21 -7.11
CA ALA A 185 9.49 17.17 -5.82
C ALA A 185 7.98 17.39 -5.96
N TYR A 186 7.56 18.37 -6.76
CA TYR A 186 6.15 18.64 -7.04
C TYR A 186 5.48 17.48 -7.77
N ALA A 187 6.12 16.94 -8.82
CA ALA A 187 5.58 15.79 -9.54
C ALA A 187 5.44 14.56 -8.62
N ARG A 188 6.44 14.29 -7.77
CA ARG A 188 6.39 13.17 -6.82
C ARG A 188 5.29 13.33 -5.77
N LEU A 189 4.98 14.56 -5.37
CA LEU A 189 3.89 14.85 -4.44
C LEU A 189 2.51 14.53 -5.07
N GLY A 190 2.32 14.85 -6.36
CA GLY A 190 1.10 14.52 -7.11
C GLY A 190 0.82 13.01 -7.21
N ASP A 191 1.88 12.20 -7.29
CA ASP A 191 1.79 10.73 -7.36
C ASP A 191 1.17 10.07 -6.11
N TYR A 192 1.05 10.79 -5.00
CA TYR A 192 0.43 10.24 -3.80
C TYR A 192 -1.08 10.02 -3.96
N PHE A 193 -1.73 10.72 -4.90
CA PHE A 193 -3.19 10.68 -5.07
C PHE A 193 -3.57 10.51 -6.54
N THR A 194 -3.45 9.28 -7.03
CA THR A 194 -3.80 8.90 -8.41
C THR A 194 -5.04 8.02 -8.45
N ALA A 195 -5.36 7.38 -7.32
CA ALA A 195 -6.52 6.54 -7.12
C ALA A 195 -7.00 6.57 -5.68
N ARG A 196 -8.22 6.08 -5.46
CA ARG A 196 -8.81 5.86 -4.14
C ARG A 196 -8.76 4.38 -3.79
N VAL A 197 -7.73 3.99 -3.04
CA VAL A 197 -7.63 2.64 -2.48
C VAL A 197 -8.32 2.61 -1.12
N PRO A 198 -9.39 1.81 -0.93
CA PRO A 198 -10.04 1.68 0.36
C PRO A 198 -9.08 1.23 1.46
N ALA A 199 -9.23 1.82 2.66
CA ALA A 199 -8.40 1.47 3.81
C ALA A 199 -8.50 -0.01 4.20
N SER A 200 -9.68 -0.63 4.02
CA SER A 200 -9.87 -2.07 4.24
C SER A 200 -9.00 -2.94 3.34
N LEU A 201 -8.80 -2.56 2.07
CA LEU A 201 -7.90 -3.27 1.17
C LEU A 201 -6.44 -3.09 1.57
N LYS A 202 -6.05 -1.90 2.06
CA LYS A 202 -4.69 -1.68 2.58
C LYS A 202 -4.42 -2.49 3.83
N MET A 203 -5.39 -2.55 4.74
CA MET A 203 -5.29 -3.41 5.92
C MET A 203 -5.17 -4.88 5.49
N LYS A 204 -6.01 -5.32 4.53
CA LYS A 204 -5.98 -6.70 4.04
C LYS A 204 -4.66 -7.05 3.34
N TYR A 205 -4.07 -6.10 2.62
CA TYR A 205 -2.76 -6.25 2.03
C TYR A 205 -1.70 -6.51 3.13
N SER A 206 -1.68 -5.68 4.18
CA SER A 206 -0.77 -5.85 5.33
C SER A 206 -0.94 -7.22 5.99
N GLU A 207 -2.18 -7.64 6.26
CA GLU A 207 -2.46 -8.97 6.82
C GLU A 207 -1.91 -10.10 5.94
N THR A 208 -2.08 -9.98 4.63
CA THR A 208 -1.68 -11.01 3.66
C THR A 208 -0.16 -11.07 3.51
N GLU A 209 0.49 -9.91 3.48
CA GLU A 209 1.95 -9.78 3.43
C GLU A 209 2.59 -10.38 4.67
N THR A 210 2.14 -9.99 5.87
CA THR A 210 2.64 -10.57 7.13
C THR A 210 2.45 -12.08 7.18
N ALA A 211 1.31 -12.61 6.74
CA ALA A 211 1.08 -14.05 6.70
C ALA A 211 2.04 -14.77 5.74
N ALA A 212 2.35 -14.16 4.59
CA ALA A 212 3.32 -14.69 3.65
C ALA A 212 4.74 -14.65 4.22
N ASP A 213 5.12 -13.55 4.90
CA ASP A 213 6.44 -13.39 5.51
C ASP A 213 6.67 -14.40 6.62
N ILE A 214 5.68 -14.64 7.49
CA ILE A 214 5.74 -15.68 8.53
C ILE A 214 5.91 -17.05 7.88
N TYR A 215 5.12 -17.37 6.85
CA TYR A 215 5.26 -18.64 6.14
C TYR A 215 6.69 -18.82 5.59
N ILE A 216 7.26 -17.77 4.99
CA ILE A 216 8.62 -17.78 4.46
C ILE A 216 9.66 -17.93 5.57
N ALA A 217 9.48 -17.23 6.70
CA ALA A 217 10.39 -17.26 7.85
C ALA A 217 10.38 -18.60 8.59
N ASP A 218 9.26 -19.31 8.60
CA ASP A 218 9.16 -20.63 9.25
C ASP A 218 9.52 -21.79 8.32
N TYR A 219 9.64 -21.55 7.01
CA TYR A 219 9.92 -22.61 6.05
C TYR A 219 11.41 -22.99 6.03
N ASN A 220 11.75 -23.94 6.91
CA ASN A 220 13.11 -24.39 7.19
C ASN A 220 13.42 -25.78 6.63
N ILE A 221 14.65 -25.96 6.12
CA ILE A 221 15.24 -27.25 5.80
C ILE A 221 16.19 -27.67 6.93
N PHE A 222 15.93 -28.83 7.53
CA PHE A 222 16.78 -29.42 8.57
C PHE A 222 18.01 -30.08 7.93
N ALA A 223 18.93 -29.27 7.41
CA ALA A 223 20.11 -29.72 6.68
C ALA A 223 20.97 -30.73 7.45
N GLY A 224 21.05 -30.62 8.78
CA GLY A 224 21.75 -31.59 9.64
C GLY A 224 21.19 -33.02 9.63
N GLN A 225 19.99 -33.22 9.07
CA GLN A 225 19.35 -34.53 8.87
C GLN A 225 19.50 -35.06 7.44
N LEU A 226 20.18 -34.32 6.56
CA LEU A 226 20.39 -34.72 5.17
C LEU A 226 21.58 -35.68 5.06
N PHE A 227 21.42 -36.65 4.16
CA PHE A 227 22.47 -37.59 3.78
C PHE A 227 22.85 -37.36 2.32
N SER A 228 24.14 -37.50 2.02
CA SER A 228 24.65 -37.53 0.64
C SER A 228 24.15 -38.79 -0.09
N GLU A 229 24.40 -38.87 -1.40
CA GLU A 229 24.12 -40.11 -2.16
C GLU A 229 24.93 -41.31 -1.67
N ALA A 230 26.10 -41.06 -1.07
CA ALA A 230 26.93 -42.08 -0.44
C ALA A 230 26.46 -42.47 0.98
N GLY A 231 25.39 -41.85 1.49
CA GLY A 231 24.87 -42.10 2.84
C GLY A 231 25.63 -41.36 3.94
N GLU A 232 26.41 -40.33 3.60
CA GLU A 232 27.22 -39.58 4.56
C GLU A 232 26.48 -38.35 5.10
N LYS A 233 26.70 -38.02 6.37
CA LYS A 233 26.25 -36.75 6.96
C LYS A 233 27.28 -35.67 6.67
N LEU A 234 26.94 -34.76 5.75
CA LEU A 234 27.84 -33.67 5.33
C LEU A 234 27.63 -32.36 6.10
N PHE A 235 26.49 -32.20 6.76
CA PHE A 235 26.12 -30.99 7.48
C PHE A 235 26.23 -31.17 9.00
N PRO A 236 26.59 -30.12 9.75
CA PRO A 236 26.57 -30.16 11.21
C PRO A 236 25.20 -30.57 11.75
N GLU A 237 25.24 -31.30 12.87
CA GLU A 237 24.01 -31.67 13.58
C GLU A 237 23.23 -30.42 14.02
N GLY A 238 21.91 -30.47 13.85
CA GLY A 238 21.03 -29.35 14.21
C GLY A 238 21.01 -28.18 13.21
N LEU A 239 21.79 -28.22 12.13
CA LEU A 239 21.75 -27.16 11.11
C LEU A 239 20.35 -27.05 10.49
N LYS A 240 19.73 -25.88 10.64
CA LYS A 240 18.48 -25.48 9.99
C LYS A 240 18.77 -24.33 9.04
N LEU A 241 18.27 -24.43 7.82
CA LEU A 241 18.43 -23.42 6.78
C LEU A 241 17.06 -22.89 6.42
N LEU A 242 16.85 -21.57 6.57
CA LEU A 242 15.71 -20.90 5.95
C LEU A 242 15.75 -21.14 4.44
N SER A 243 14.68 -21.71 3.90
CA SER A 243 14.64 -22.11 2.50
C SER A 243 14.85 -20.93 1.55
N HIS A 244 14.31 -19.77 1.91
CA HIS A 244 14.32 -18.58 1.07
C HIS A 244 15.68 -17.84 1.06
N TRP A 245 16.47 -17.93 2.13
CA TRP A 245 17.72 -17.16 2.28
C TRP A 245 18.93 -18.04 2.56
N ASN A 246 18.89 -18.87 3.62
CA ASN A 246 20.07 -19.57 4.08
C ASN A 246 20.51 -20.71 3.15
N ILE A 247 19.61 -21.30 2.35
CA ILE A 247 20.04 -22.30 1.35
C ILE A 247 21.02 -21.68 0.35
N ARG A 248 20.73 -20.48 -0.17
CA ARG A 248 21.61 -19.77 -1.10
C ARG A 248 22.96 -19.48 -0.44
N ASP A 249 22.92 -18.99 0.80
CA ASP A 249 24.13 -18.58 1.52
C ASP A 249 24.99 -19.79 1.89
N GLU A 250 24.37 -20.92 2.26
CA GLU A 250 25.04 -22.20 2.50
C GLU A 250 25.63 -22.78 1.21
N ILE A 251 24.92 -22.73 0.08
CA ILE A 251 25.51 -23.13 -1.21
C ILE A 251 26.75 -22.28 -1.52
N LYS A 252 26.68 -20.98 -1.24
CA LYS A 252 27.79 -20.06 -1.49
C LYS A 252 28.98 -20.29 -0.57
N SER A 253 28.76 -20.55 0.71
CA SER A 253 29.84 -20.85 1.67
C SER A 253 30.64 -22.09 1.27
N ASN A 254 29.96 -23.06 0.63
CA ASN A 254 30.55 -24.32 0.19
C ASN A 254 31.38 -24.23 -1.11
N TYR A 255 31.54 -23.06 -1.76
CA TYR A 255 32.45 -22.93 -2.93
C TYR A 255 33.94 -23.03 -2.56
N ALA A 256 34.30 -22.65 -1.34
CA ALA A 256 35.69 -22.68 -0.88
C ALA A 256 36.12 -24.06 -0.34
N ASP A 257 35.14 -24.92 0.00
CA ASP A 257 35.36 -26.28 0.49
C ASP A 257 35.70 -27.22 -0.68
N LYS A 258 37.00 -27.52 -0.83
CA LYS A 258 37.51 -28.36 -1.92
C LYS A 258 37.26 -29.85 -1.72
N GLU A 259 36.94 -30.28 -0.50
CA GLU A 259 36.81 -31.69 -0.15
C GLU A 259 35.35 -32.13 -0.22
N HIS A 260 34.44 -31.38 0.40
CA HIS A 260 33.03 -31.75 0.52
C HIS A 260 32.05 -30.73 -0.08
N GLY A 261 32.55 -29.58 -0.55
CA GLY A 261 31.72 -28.47 -0.98
C GLY A 261 30.76 -28.82 -2.12
N LEU A 262 31.23 -29.53 -3.14
CA LEU A 262 30.39 -29.94 -4.27
C LEU A 262 29.27 -30.91 -3.86
N ASP A 263 29.54 -31.82 -2.94
CA ASP A 263 28.56 -32.82 -2.49
C ASP A 263 27.52 -32.21 -1.55
N LYS A 264 27.91 -31.25 -0.70
CA LYS A 264 26.97 -30.41 0.07
C LYS A 264 26.05 -29.63 -0.87
N GLN A 265 26.61 -28.96 -1.88
CA GLN A 265 25.82 -28.20 -2.87
C GLN A 265 24.84 -29.10 -3.64
N ARG A 266 25.29 -30.27 -4.10
CA ARG A 266 24.42 -31.25 -4.80
C ARG A 266 23.31 -31.78 -3.89
N THR A 267 23.62 -32.04 -2.62
CA THR A 267 22.64 -32.50 -1.64
C THR A 267 21.55 -31.46 -1.44
N LEU A 268 21.92 -30.19 -1.20
CA LEU A 268 20.95 -29.09 -1.10
C LEU A 268 20.16 -28.89 -2.40
N TYR A 269 20.81 -28.97 -3.57
CA TYR A 269 20.13 -28.87 -4.85
C TYR A 269 19.07 -29.97 -5.05
N ARG A 270 19.32 -31.21 -4.60
CA ARG A 270 18.31 -32.27 -4.63
C ARG A 270 17.10 -31.96 -3.75
N VAL A 271 17.31 -31.35 -2.59
CA VAL A 271 16.21 -30.87 -1.72
C VAL A 271 15.45 -29.76 -2.44
N MET A 272 16.12 -28.76 -3.02
CA MET A 272 15.48 -27.66 -3.75
C MET A 272 14.58 -28.14 -4.88
N LYS A 273 14.98 -29.20 -5.61
CA LYS A 273 14.14 -29.84 -6.65
C LYS A 273 12.82 -30.44 -6.14
N ARG A 274 12.59 -30.48 -4.83
CA ARG A 274 11.42 -31.07 -4.18
C ARG A 274 10.65 -30.08 -3.29
N ILE A 275 11.11 -28.83 -3.20
CA ILE A 275 10.53 -27.78 -2.35
C ILE A 275 9.31 -27.10 -3.02
N VAL A 276 9.10 -27.32 -4.32
CA VAL A 276 7.96 -26.81 -5.11
C VAL A 276 7.27 -27.96 -5.81
#